data_AF-A0A7Z6X742-F1
#
_entry.id   AF-A0A7Z6X742-F1
#
_cell.length_a   1.000
_cell.length_b   1.000
_cell.length_c   1.000
_cell.angle_alpha   90.00
_cell.angle_beta   90.00
_cell.angle_gamma   90.00
#
_symmetry.space_group_name_H-M   'P 1'
#
loop_
_entity.id
_entity.type
_entity.pdbx_description
1 polymer ?
#
loop_
_entity_poly.entity_id
_entity_poly.type
_entity_poly.pdbx_seq_one_letter_code
_entity_poly.pdbx_strand_id
1 'polypeptide(L)'
;MDRNNNNNLRLILAIALSFLFIALYSYFFQKPNKTTTQTTKQETTNNHTATSSNAPNAQHFSVTQTIPQENLLSTISFEHAKIEIDSLGRIKQVYLKDKKYLTPKQKGFLEHVGHLFSSKENAQPPLKELPLLAADKLKPLEVRFLDP
;
A
#
# COMPACT_ATOMS: atom_id res chain seq x y z
N MET A 1 20.62 39.46 11.72
CA MET A 1 21.44 38.34 12.25
C MET A 1 20.51 37.20 12.62
N ASP A 2 20.44 36.20 11.75
CA ASP A 2 19.48 35.08 11.82
C ASP A 2 19.92 34.03 12.85
N ARG A 3 19.06 33.74 13.83
CA ARG A 3 19.28 32.76 14.92
C ARG A 3 18.25 31.62 14.87
N ASN A 4 18.37 30.66 13.96
CA ASN A 4 17.46 29.49 14.00
C ASN A 4 18.01 28.17 13.41
N ASN A 5 19.28 28.09 13.01
CA ASN A 5 19.90 26.87 12.48
C ASN A 5 20.84 26.15 13.48
N ASN A 6 21.04 26.72 14.66
CA ASN A 6 21.99 26.28 15.67
C ASN A 6 21.51 25.07 16.51
N ASN A 7 20.19 24.87 16.67
CA ASN A 7 19.68 23.77 17.51
C ASN A 7 19.82 22.39 16.83
N ASN A 8 19.43 22.30 15.55
CA ASN A 8 19.55 21.07 14.78
C ASN A 8 21.03 20.71 14.54
N LEU A 9 21.87 21.71 14.23
CA LEU A 9 23.31 21.53 14.11
C LEU A 9 23.93 21.04 15.42
N ARG A 10 23.55 21.63 16.56
CA ARG A 10 24.03 21.22 17.89
C ARG A 10 23.60 19.80 18.25
N LEU A 11 22.39 19.40 17.87
CA LEU A 11 21.89 18.04 18.07
C LEU A 11 22.68 17.03 17.22
N ILE A 12 22.84 17.29 15.92
CA ILE A 12 23.61 16.43 15.00
C ILE A 12 25.07 16.33 15.46
N LEU A 13 25.67 17.45 15.87
CA LEU A 13 27.04 17.48 16.36
C LEU A 13 27.21 16.68 17.66
N ALA A 14 26.27 16.78 18.60
CA ALA A 14 26.28 16.00 19.84
C ALA A 14 26.17 14.49 19.58
N ILE A 15 25.32 14.09 18.63
CA ILE A 15 25.18 12.69 18.21
C ILE A 15 26.48 12.19 17.58
N ALA A 16 27.07 12.96 16.65
CA ALA A 16 28.33 12.62 16.00
C ALA A 16 29.49 12.49 17.01
N LEU A 17 29.60 13.42 17.96
CA LEU A 17 30.60 13.37 19.03
C LEU A 17 30.41 12.15 19.94
N SER A 18 29.16 11.78 20.25
CA SER A 18 28.87 10.59 21.07
C SER A 18 29.35 9.32 20.36
N PHE A 19 29.03 9.16 19.07
CA PHE A 19 29.54 8.03 18.28
C PHE A 19 31.06 8.02 18.16
N LEU A 20 31.69 9.19 18.00
CA LEU A 20 33.14 9.31 17.92
C LEU A 20 33.82 8.81 19.22
N PHE A 21 33.32 9.23 20.39
CA PHE A 21 33.83 8.76 21.67
C PHE A 21 33.62 7.26 21.87
N ILE A 22 32.43 6.74 21.54
CA ILE A 22 32.13 5.31 21.66
C ILE A 22 33.03 4.48 20.74
N ALA A 23 33.27 4.93 19.50
CA ALA A 23 34.13 4.26 18.54
C ALA A 23 35.59 4.23 19.00
N LEU A 24 36.13 5.37 19.45
CA LEU A 24 37.48 5.45 20.00
C LEU A 24 37.63 4.59 21.26
N TYR A 25 36.65 4.65 22.16
CA TYR A 25 36.66 3.83 23.37
C TYR A 25 36.58 2.34 23.04
N SER A 26 35.71 1.93 22.12
CA SER A 26 35.61 0.55 21.66
C SER A 26 36.93 0.09 21.02
N TYR A 27 37.53 0.90 20.16
CA TYR A 27 38.76 0.56 19.46
C TYR A 27 39.97 0.39 20.41
N PHE A 28 40.14 1.31 21.38
CA PHE A 28 41.29 1.28 22.29
C PHE A 28 41.09 0.39 23.53
N PHE A 29 39.86 0.22 24.02
CA PHE A 29 39.59 -0.41 25.32
C PHE A 29 38.76 -1.70 25.25
N GLN A 30 38.06 -1.99 24.15
CA GLN A 30 37.36 -3.26 24.01
C GLN A 30 38.27 -4.27 23.30
N LYS A 31 38.76 -5.26 24.06
CA LYS A 31 39.39 -6.45 23.48
C LYS A 31 38.30 -7.31 22.82
N PRO A 32 38.52 -7.87 21.63
CA PRO A 32 37.53 -8.71 20.97
C PRO A 32 37.28 -9.97 21.81
N ASN A 33 36.18 -10.00 22.56
CA ASN A 33 35.67 -11.23 23.13
C ASN A 33 35.11 -12.05 21.97
N LYS A 34 35.83 -13.10 21.57
CA LYS A 34 35.29 -14.15 20.70
C LYS A 34 34.21 -14.89 21.48
N THR A 35 32.98 -14.39 21.42
CA THR A 35 31.84 -15.07 22.03
C THR A 35 31.17 -15.94 20.97
N THR A 36 31.37 -17.24 21.17
CA THR A 36 30.69 -18.38 20.56
C THR A 36 29.21 -18.12 20.29
N THR A 37 28.80 -18.32 19.03
CA THR A 37 27.39 -18.43 18.64
C THR A 37 26.76 -19.64 19.32
N GLN A 38 25.84 -19.42 20.25
CA GLN A 38 24.98 -20.47 20.79
C GLN A 38 23.59 -20.32 20.20
N THR A 39 23.25 -21.28 19.34
CA THR A 39 21.95 -21.47 18.70
C THR A 39 20.87 -21.76 19.74
N THR A 40 19.73 -21.08 19.67
CA THR A 40 18.46 -21.57 20.23
C THR A 40 17.52 -21.90 19.08
N LYS A 41 17.20 -23.19 18.96
CA LYS A 41 16.19 -23.76 18.06
C LYS A 41 14.80 -23.49 18.63
N GLN A 42 13.84 -23.20 17.76
CA GLN A 42 12.43 -23.41 18.07
C GLN A 42 11.77 -24.10 16.89
N GLU A 43 11.41 -25.37 17.12
CA GLU A 43 10.57 -26.22 16.28
C GLU A 43 9.10 -25.90 16.55
N THR A 44 8.27 -25.87 15.50
CA THR A 44 6.88 -26.32 15.59
C THR A 44 6.45 -26.85 14.22
N THR A 45 6.55 -28.17 14.11
CA THR A 45 5.60 -29.14 13.54
C THR A 45 4.43 -28.61 12.70
N ASN A 46 4.32 -29.13 11.47
CA ASN A 46 3.10 -29.81 11.03
C ASN A 46 3.39 -30.81 9.91
N ASN A 47 3.33 -32.09 10.29
CA ASN A 47 3.04 -33.22 9.41
C ASN A 47 1.60 -33.07 8.87
N HIS A 48 1.36 -33.38 7.60
CA HIS A 48 0.68 -34.63 7.20
C HIS A 48 0.57 -34.69 5.67
N THR A 49 0.87 -35.87 5.16
CA THR A 49 0.95 -36.27 3.75
C THR A 49 -0.41 -36.74 3.23
N ALA A 50 -0.54 -36.76 1.91
CA ALA A 50 -1.29 -37.76 1.14
C ALA A 50 -2.71 -37.44 0.63
N THR A 51 -2.80 -37.69 -0.68
CA THR A 51 -3.92 -38.26 -1.44
C THR A 51 -5.14 -37.38 -1.71
N SER A 52 -5.04 -36.71 -2.86
CA SER A 52 -6.16 -36.37 -3.74
C SER A 52 -7.04 -37.60 -3.97
N SER A 53 -8.30 -37.53 -3.53
CA SER A 53 -9.37 -38.45 -3.90
C SER A 53 -10.29 -37.72 -4.87
N ASN A 54 -10.57 -38.36 -6.00
CA ASN A 54 -11.41 -37.88 -7.08
C ASN A 54 -12.80 -37.42 -6.60
N ALA A 55 -13.18 -36.19 -6.97
CA ALA A 55 -14.56 -35.77 -7.12
C ALA A 55 -14.68 -34.86 -8.36
N PRO A 56 -15.82 -34.88 -9.06
CA PRO A 56 -15.86 -34.80 -10.51
C PRO A 56 -15.62 -33.39 -11.06
N ASN A 57 -14.97 -33.38 -12.22
CA ASN A 57 -14.66 -32.26 -13.09
C ASN A 57 -15.90 -31.36 -13.29
N ALA A 58 -15.99 -30.28 -12.53
CA ALA A 58 -16.84 -29.16 -12.92
C ALA A 58 -16.16 -28.56 -14.15
N GLN A 59 -16.69 -28.88 -15.34
CA GLN A 59 -16.34 -28.23 -16.59
C GLN A 59 -16.32 -26.72 -16.35
N HIS A 60 -15.12 -26.15 -16.21
CA HIS A 60 -14.94 -24.72 -16.35
C HIS A 60 -15.24 -24.42 -17.81
N PHE A 61 -16.47 -24.02 -18.08
CA PHE A 61 -16.76 -23.19 -19.24
C PHE A 61 -15.95 -21.92 -19.03
N SER A 62 -14.74 -21.89 -19.60
CA SER A 62 -14.06 -20.65 -19.92
C SER A 62 -14.90 -19.97 -20.99
N VAL A 63 -16.01 -19.37 -20.55
CA VAL A 63 -16.63 -18.31 -21.29
C VAL A 63 -15.58 -17.22 -21.27
N THR A 64 -14.86 -17.10 -22.38
CA THR A 64 -14.19 -15.86 -22.72
C THR A 64 -15.31 -14.82 -22.79
N GLN A 65 -15.63 -14.24 -21.64
CA GLN A 65 -16.40 -13.02 -21.56
C GLN A 65 -15.47 -11.97 -22.15
N THR A 66 -15.49 -11.86 -23.48
CA THR A 66 -15.48 -10.55 -24.09
C THR A 66 -16.52 -9.79 -23.28
N ILE A 67 -16.09 -8.83 -22.48
CA ILE A 67 -16.97 -7.86 -21.84
C ILE A 67 -16.97 -6.67 -22.80
N PRO A 68 -17.87 -6.59 -23.80
CA PRO A 68 -17.99 -5.37 -24.55
C PRO A 68 -19.01 -4.47 -23.87
N GLN A 69 -18.58 -3.22 -23.75
CA GLN A 69 -19.39 -2.01 -23.61
C GLN A 69 -19.77 -1.60 -22.19
N GLU A 70 -18.79 -0.93 -21.59
CA GLU A 70 -18.83 0.20 -20.65
C GLU A 70 -20.02 1.17 -20.83
N ASN A 71 -21.26 0.72 -20.72
CA ASN A 71 -22.41 1.56 -21.04
C ASN A 71 -22.97 2.20 -19.76
N LEU A 72 -22.54 3.44 -19.49
CA LEU A 72 -23.02 4.23 -18.37
C LEU A 72 -24.51 4.58 -18.59
N LEU A 73 -25.37 4.14 -17.68
CA LEU A 73 -26.80 4.47 -17.70
C LEU A 73 -27.04 5.86 -17.10
N SER A 74 -26.51 6.10 -15.92
CA SER A 74 -26.75 7.34 -15.19
C SER A 74 -25.65 7.63 -14.18
N THR A 75 -25.54 8.91 -13.80
CA THR A 75 -24.65 9.40 -12.76
C THR A 75 -25.47 10.15 -11.72
N ILE A 76 -25.37 9.71 -10.47
CA ILE A 76 -26.00 10.36 -9.33
C ILE A 76 -24.90 11.15 -8.60
N SER A 77 -25.02 12.47 -8.57
CA SER A 77 -24.05 13.36 -7.94
C SER A 77 -24.59 13.86 -6.61
N PHE A 78 -23.78 13.71 -5.56
CA PHE A 78 -24.00 14.27 -4.24
C PHE A 78 -22.95 15.35 -3.97
N GLU A 79 -23.12 16.09 -2.88
CA GLU A 79 -22.11 17.04 -2.41
C GLU A 79 -20.76 16.34 -2.20
N HIS A 80 -20.77 15.24 -1.45
CA HIS A 80 -19.57 14.52 -1.00
C HIS A 80 -19.21 13.25 -1.78
N ALA A 81 -20.07 12.80 -2.70
CA ALA A 81 -19.87 11.56 -3.44
C ALA A 81 -20.47 11.60 -4.86
N LYS A 82 -20.08 10.65 -5.71
CA LYS A 82 -20.67 10.44 -7.04
C LYS A 82 -20.84 8.94 -7.27
N ILE A 83 -22.00 8.52 -7.76
CA ILE A 83 -22.29 7.12 -8.06
C ILE A 83 -22.58 6.99 -9.56
N GLU A 84 -21.92 6.05 -10.21
CA GLU A 84 -22.17 5.70 -11.61
C GLU A 84 -22.90 4.37 -11.68
N ILE A 85 -23.96 4.31 -12.49
CA ILE A 85 -24.79 3.12 -12.69
C ILE A 85 -24.62 2.64 -14.13
N ASP A 86 -24.38 1.34 -14.29
CA ASP A 86 -24.28 0.65 -15.59
C ASP A 86 -25.68 0.46 -16.21
N SER A 87 -25.75 0.26 -17.51
CA SER A 87 -26.92 -0.13 -18.31
C SER A 87 -27.76 -1.25 -17.70
N LEU A 88 -27.14 -2.17 -16.95
CA LEU A 88 -27.81 -3.26 -16.24
C LEU A 88 -28.39 -2.86 -14.86
N GLY A 89 -28.36 -1.57 -14.50
CA GLY A 89 -28.83 -1.07 -13.21
C GLY A 89 -27.88 -1.36 -12.03
N ARG A 90 -26.68 -1.90 -12.29
CA ARG A 90 -25.66 -2.22 -11.28
C ARG A 90 -24.81 -0.99 -10.96
N ILE A 91 -24.25 -0.93 -9.75
CA ILE A 91 -23.29 0.13 -9.40
C ILE A 91 -21.97 -0.13 -10.15
N LYS A 92 -21.63 0.78 -11.08
CA LYS A 92 -20.40 0.73 -11.86
C LYS A 92 -19.21 1.23 -11.04
N GLN A 93 -19.35 2.35 -10.34
CA GLN A 93 -18.28 2.99 -9.58
C GLN A 93 -18.89 3.94 -8.54
N VAL A 94 -18.19 4.11 -7.42
CA VAL A 94 -18.48 5.13 -6.42
C VAL A 94 -17.24 5.97 -6.21
N TYR A 95 -17.38 7.29 -6.28
CA TYR A 95 -16.29 8.22 -6.06
C TYR A 95 -16.53 9.04 -4.79
N LEU A 96 -15.47 9.23 -4.02
CA LEU A 96 -15.45 10.12 -2.87
C LEU A 96 -14.84 11.47 -3.25
N LYS A 97 -15.52 12.56 -2.87
CA LYS A 97 -15.12 13.94 -3.22
C LYS A 97 -14.50 14.70 -2.04
N ASP A 98 -14.64 14.20 -0.81
CA ASP A 98 -14.08 14.88 0.35
C ASP A 98 -12.55 14.94 0.30
N LYS A 99 -12.00 16.12 0.64
CA LYS A 99 -10.55 16.40 0.66
C LYS A 99 -9.74 15.36 1.44
N LYS A 100 -10.32 14.78 2.51
CA LYS A 100 -9.69 13.74 3.34
C LYS A 100 -9.36 12.45 2.57
N TYR A 101 -10.03 12.20 1.45
CA TYR A 101 -9.79 11.06 0.57
C TYR A 101 -8.96 11.39 -0.67
N LEU A 102 -8.74 12.68 -0.95
CA LEU A 102 -8.00 13.17 -2.12
C LEU A 102 -6.52 13.43 -1.82
N THR A 103 -6.15 13.40 -0.54
CA THR A 103 -4.78 13.68 -0.13
C THR A 103 -3.89 12.53 -0.58
N PRO A 104 -2.75 12.79 -1.27
CA PRO A 104 -1.83 11.73 -1.65
C PRO A 104 -1.37 11.00 -0.39
N LYS A 105 -1.18 9.67 -0.51
CA LYS A 105 -0.65 8.87 0.61
C LYS A 105 0.62 9.53 1.15
N GLN A 106 0.71 9.65 2.46
CA GLN A 106 1.88 10.18 3.14
C GLN A 106 3.12 9.42 2.67
N LYS A 107 4.00 10.11 1.94
CA LYS A 107 5.25 9.55 1.44
C LYS A 107 6.14 9.16 2.62
N GLY A 108 6.65 7.93 2.61
CA GLY A 108 7.53 7.44 3.67
C GLY A 108 8.89 8.14 3.68
N PHE A 109 9.69 7.95 4.74
CA PHE A 109 11.06 8.45 4.81
C PHE A 109 11.92 7.99 3.63
N LEU A 110 11.79 6.72 3.25
CA LEU A 110 12.51 6.09 2.13
C LEU A 110 12.24 6.80 0.78
N GLU A 111 11.02 7.28 0.60
CA GLU A 111 10.61 7.98 -0.62
C GLU A 111 11.23 9.38 -0.67
N HIS A 112 11.27 10.09 0.47
CA HIS A 112 11.95 11.39 0.58
C HIS A 112 13.44 11.29 0.32
N VAL A 113 14.14 10.29 0.88
CA VAL A 113 15.57 10.10 0.59
C VAL A 113 15.78 9.64 -0.84
N GLY A 114 14.88 8.81 -1.39
CA GLY A 114 14.92 8.39 -2.79
C GLY A 114 14.82 9.57 -3.77
N HIS A 115 14.00 10.58 -3.46
CA HIS A 115 13.89 11.82 -4.26
C HIS A 115 15.19 12.65 -4.30
N LEU A 116 16.06 12.56 -3.27
CA LEU A 116 17.37 13.23 -3.29
C LEU A 116 18.37 12.54 -4.21
N PHE A 117 18.22 11.24 -4.43
CA PHE A 117 19.12 10.43 -5.27
C PHE A 117 18.55 10.10 -6.66
N SER A 118 17.28 10.43 -6.94
CA SER A 118 16.64 10.23 -8.24
C SER A 118 16.10 11.53 -8.83
N SER A 119 16.77 12.04 -9.86
CA SER A 119 16.40 13.25 -10.62
C SER A 119 15.18 13.07 -11.56
N LYS A 120 14.19 12.25 -11.17
CA LYS A 120 12.92 12.15 -11.90
C LYS A 120 11.76 12.54 -10.99
N GLU A 121 11.33 13.77 -11.18
CA GLU A 121 10.11 14.34 -10.62
C GLU A 121 8.90 13.63 -11.23
N ASN A 122 8.42 12.58 -10.58
CA ASN A 122 7.15 11.95 -10.90
C ASN A 122 6.10 12.47 -9.92
N ALA A 123 5.74 13.74 -10.11
CA ALA A 123 4.65 14.36 -9.37
C ALA A 123 3.32 13.83 -9.92
N GLN A 124 2.70 12.90 -9.19
CA GLN A 124 1.37 12.41 -9.53
C GLN A 124 0.39 13.60 -9.45
N PRO A 125 -0.45 13.82 -10.47
CA PRO A 125 -1.42 14.90 -10.46
C PRO A 125 -2.40 14.73 -9.28
N PRO A 126 -2.87 15.83 -8.67
CA PRO A 126 -3.80 15.75 -7.56
C PRO A 126 -5.11 15.08 -7.99
N LEU A 127 -5.54 14.04 -7.25
CA LEU A 127 -6.79 13.35 -7.50
C LEU A 127 -7.98 14.29 -7.25
N LYS A 128 -8.88 14.43 -8.22
CA LYS A 128 -10.13 15.20 -8.08
C LYS A 128 -11.21 14.44 -7.32
N GLU A 129 -11.21 13.12 -7.43
CA GLU A 129 -12.16 12.21 -6.79
C GLU A 129 -11.52 10.84 -6.61
N LEU A 130 -11.83 10.14 -5.53
CA LEU A 130 -11.26 8.82 -5.23
C LEU A 130 -12.22 7.71 -5.65
N PRO A 131 -11.90 6.86 -6.65
CA PRO A 131 -12.70 5.69 -6.99
C PRO A 131 -12.59 4.62 -5.88
N LEU A 132 -13.73 4.06 -5.47
CA LEU A 132 -13.79 3.02 -4.42
C LEU A 132 -13.72 1.60 -4.95
N LEU A 133 -14.21 1.37 -6.17
CA LEU A 133 -14.22 0.07 -6.80
C LEU A 133 -12.98 -0.05 -7.70
N ALA A 134 -12.19 -1.10 -7.49
CA ALA A 134 -11.07 -1.40 -8.37
C ALA A 134 -11.60 -1.83 -9.75
N ALA A 135 -10.94 -1.41 -10.82
CA ALA A 135 -11.31 -1.78 -12.18
C ALA A 135 -11.30 -3.31 -12.40
N ASP A 136 -10.43 -4.01 -11.69
CA ASP A 136 -10.15 -5.44 -11.85
C ASP A 136 -10.72 -6.31 -10.71
N LYS A 137 -11.71 -5.80 -9.95
CA LYS A 137 -12.40 -6.58 -8.92
C LYS A 137 -13.88 -6.71 -9.24
N LEU A 138 -14.42 -7.87 -8.88
CA LEU A 138 -15.86 -8.15 -8.95
C LEU A 138 -16.62 -7.04 -8.21
N LYS A 139 -17.54 -6.39 -8.93
CA LYS A 139 -18.36 -5.31 -8.39
C LYS A 139 -19.51 -5.96 -7.59
N PRO A 140 -19.61 -5.72 -6.28
CA PRO A 140 -20.36 -6.60 -5.39
C PRO A 140 -21.88 -6.42 -5.40
N LEU A 141 -22.48 -5.56 -6.24
CA LEU A 141 -23.90 -5.23 -6.13
C LEU A 141 -24.67 -5.33 -7.46
N GLU A 142 -25.52 -6.34 -7.55
CA GLU A 142 -26.54 -6.50 -8.59
C GLU A 142 -27.92 -6.57 -7.93
N VAL A 143 -28.84 -5.67 -8.28
CA VAL A 143 -30.24 -5.74 -7.86
C VAL A 143 -31.07 -6.08 -9.08
N ARG A 144 -31.72 -7.24 -9.07
CA ARG A 144 -32.61 -7.68 -10.16
C ARG A 144 -34.03 -7.60 -9.65
N PHE A 145 -34.83 -6.74 -10.26
CA PHE A 145 -36.27 -6.78 -10.06
C PHE A 145 -36.84 -7.88 -10.96
N LEU A 146 -37.71 -8.71 -10.41
CA LEU A 146 -38.52 -9.62 -11.20
C LEU A 146 -39.67 -8.80 -11.78
N ASP A 147 -39.87 -8.88 -13.09
CA ASP A 147 -41.07 -8.33 -13.70
C ASP A 147 -42.28 -9.15 -13.20
N PRO A 148 -43.42 -8.50 -12.89
CA PRO A 148 -44.66 -9.16 -12.50
C PRO A 148 -45.34 -9.91 -13.66
#